data_AF-A0A2I0WLA8-F1
#
_entry.id   AF-A0A2I0WLA8-F1
#
_cell.length_a   1.000
_cell.length_b   1.000
_cell.length_c   1.000
_cell.angle_alpha   90.00
_cell.angle_beta   90.00
_cell.angle_gamma   90.00
#
_symmetry.space_group_name_H-M   'P 1'
#
loop_
_entity.id
_entity.type
_entity.pdbx_description
1 polymer ?
#
loop_
_entity_poly.entity_id
_entity_poly.type
_entity_poly.pdbx_seq_one_letter_code
_entity_poly.pdbx_strand_id
1 'polypeptide(L)'
;MTNRSTGMCPFSIVYTKIPNSVLDVIVLPKCKSKSASALIDNYTEFLSSIRSKIYSANAKYKPDADVHRREKLFKPGDLVLVRLKRERLPVGEYSKLGKRKWGPFPINSKINDNAYIIDLPEEFNTSHTFNVKDIYPYVPPDDGATQTHSVGTDDFLSGGE
;
A
#
# COMPACT_ATOMS: atom_id res chain seq x y z
N MET A 1 -9.18 -14.44 -21.12
CA MET A 1 -9.20 -14.66 -19.66
C MET A 1 -10.21 -13.69 -19.05
N THR A 2 -11.27 -14.21 -18.44
CA THR A 2 -12.32 -13.43 -17.77
C THR A 2 -11.98 -13.22 -16.30
N ASN A 3 -12.25 -12.04 -15.77
CA ASN A 3 -12.05 -11.75 -14.34
C ASN A 3 -13.21 -12.34 -13.53
N ARG A 4 -12.92 -13.01 -12.41
CA ARG A 4 -13.92 -13.67 -11.56
C ARG A 4 -14.97 -12.71 -10.99
N SER A 5 -14.59 -11.50 -10.61
CA SER A 5 -15.46 -10.54 -9.94
C SER A 5 -16.40 -9.85 -10.93
N THR A 6 -15.92 -9.54 -12.14
CA THR A 6 -16.70 -8.82 -13.16
C THR A 6 -17.33 -9.74 -14.21
N GLY A 7 -16.83 -10.97 -14.35
CA GLY A 7 -17.22 -11.93 -15.38
C GLY A 7 -16.74 -11.57 -16.79
N MET A 8 -15.93 -10.50 -16.92
CA MET A 8 -15.55 -9.90 -18.20
C MET A 8 -14.03 -9.82 -18.35
N CYS A 9 -13.53 -9.69 -19.57
CA CYS A 9 -12.12 -9.48 -19.78
C CYS A 9 -11.76 -8.00 -19.54
N PRO A 10 -10.56 -7.68 -19.02
CA PRO A 10 -10.14 -6.29 -18.83
C PRO A 10 -10.20 -5.45 -20.11
N PHE A 11 -9.86 -6.05 -21.25
CA PHE A 11 -9.94 -5.38 -22.55
C PHE A 11 -11.35 -4.89 -22.86
N SER A 12 -12.38 -5.72 -22.65
CA SER A 12 -13.76 -5.34 -22.94
C SER A 12 -14.30 -4.28 -22.00
N ILE A 13 -13.77 -4.21 -20.77
CA ILE A 13 -14.14 -3.16 -19.82
C ILE A 13 -13.55 -1.82 -20.25
N VAL A 14 -12.28 -1.79 -20.66
CA VAL A 14 -11.57 -0.56 -21.04
C VAL A 14 -12.07 -0.02 -22.38
N TYR A 15 -12.18 -0.89 -23.39
CA TYR A 15 -12.53 -0.47 -24.75
C TYR A 15 -14.00 -0.63 -25.08
N THR A 16 -14.82 -1.06 -24.12
CA THR A 16 -16.27 -1.31 -24.29
C THR A 16 -16.60 -2.19 -25.50
N LYS A 17 -15.63 -3.02 -25.93
CA LYS A 17 -15.70 -3.90 -27.09
C LYS A 17 -14.89 -5.17 -26.86
N ILE A 18 -15.34 -6.27 -27.42
CA ILE A 18 -14.57 -7.51 -27.44
C ILE A 18 -13.35 -7.30 -28.34
N PRO A 19 -12.16 -7.84 -27.99
CA PRO A 19 -11.02 -7.78 -28.89
C PRO A 19 -11.37 -8.42 -30.22
N ASN A 20 -10.98 -7.77 -31.33
CA ASN A 20 -11.23 -8.29 -32.67
C ASN A 20 -10.56 -9.66 -32.81
N SER A 21 -11.34 -10.66 -33.17
CA SER A 21 -10.85 -11.99 -33.52
C SER A 21 -10.33 -12.02 -34.96
N VAL A 22 -9.53 -13.03 -35.32
CA VAL A 22 -9.04 -13.21 -36.71
C VAL A 22 -10.20 -13.32 -37.71
N LEU A 23 -11.36 -13.85 -37.28
CA LEU A 23 -12.58 -13.91 -38.07
C LEU A 23 -13.23 -12.53 -38.32
N ASP A 24 -13.00 -11.56 -37.42
CA ASP A 24 -13.57 -10.20 -37.53
C ASP A 24 -12.80 -9.30 -38.50
N VAL A 25 -11.68 -9.78 -39.07
CA VAL A 25 -10.86 -9.05 -40.05
C VAL A 25 -11.46 -9.13 -41.46
N ILE A 26 -12.46 -9.99 -41.66
CA ILE A 26 -13.19 -10.08 -42.93
C ILE A 26 -13.97 -8.78 -43.15
N VAL A 27 -13.87 -8.22 -44.36
CA VAL A 27 -14.55 -6.97 -44.73
C VAL A 27 -16.07 -7.20 -44.70
N LEU A 28 -16.73 -6.76 -43.63
CA LEU A 28 -18.18 -6.80 -43.51
C LEU A 28 -18.83 -5.66 -44.33
N PRO A 29 -20.04 -5.88 -44.87
CA PRO A 29 -20.84 -4.81 -45.48
C PRO A 29 -21.02 -3.65 -44.49
N LYS A 30 -21.02 -2.41 -45.00
CA LYS A 30 -21.18 -1.21 -44.17
C LYS A 30 -22.58 -1.21 -43.51
N CYS A 31 -22.67 -1.65 -42.27
CA CYS A 31 -23.87 -1.53 -41.45
C CYS A 31 -24.02 -0.10 -40.92
N LYS A 32 -25.26 0.37 -40.72
CA LYS A 32 -25.53 1.66 -40.08
C LYS A 32 -25.07 1.59 -38.61
N SER A 33 -24.19 2.50 -38.19
CA SER A 33 -23.81 2.64 -36.78
C SER A 33 -24.97 3.20 -35.96
N LYS A 34 -25.06 2.81 -34.69
CA LYS A 34 -25.94 3.45 -33.72
C LYS A 34 -25.58 4.94 -33.57
N SER A 35 -26.53 5.77 -33.15
CA SER A 35 -26.24 7.16 -32.81
C SER A 35 -25.18 7.23 -31.70
N ALA A 36 -24.31 8.23 -31.78
CA ALA A 36 -23.23 8.40 -30.81
C ALA A 36 -23.76 8.58 -29.38
N SER A 37 -24.89 9.30 -29.22
CA SER A 37 -25.54 9.50 -27.92
C SER A 37 -25.98 8.19 -27.27
N ALA A 38 -26.75 7.38 -28.00
CA ALA A 38 -27.24 6.10 -27.47
C ALA A 38 -26.08 5.14 -27.12
N LEU A 39 -24.98 5.19 -27.86
CA LEU A 39 -23.80 4.39 -27.58
C LEU A 39 -23.11 4.84 -26.28
N ILE A 40 -23.00 6.15 -26.02
CA ILE A 40 -22.46 6.69 -24.77
C ILE A 40 -23.34 6.27 -23.59
N ASP A 41 -24.66 6.40 -23.71
CA ASP A 41 -25.61 6.05 -22.64
C ASP A 41 -25.44 4.56 -22.24
N ASN A 42 -25.43 3.66 -23.23
CA ASN A 42 -25.18 2.24 -23.01
C ASN A 42 -23.83 1.97 -22.29
N TYR A 43 -22.78 2.73 -22.61
CA TYR A 43 -21.47 2.57 -21.96
C TYR A 43 -21.46 3.07 -20.53
N THR A 44 -22.16 4.16 -20.24
CA THR A 44 -22.25 4.67 -18.87
C THR A 44 -22.99 3.68 -17.97
N GLU A 45 -24.08 3.08 -18.46
CA GLU A 45 -24.83 2.02 -17.76
C GLU A 45 -23.99 0.75 -17.59
N PHE A 46 -23.27 0.36 -18.63
CA PHE A 46 -22.36 -0.78 -18.58
C PHE A 46 -21.28 -0.59 -17.50
N LEU A 47 -20.58 0.55 -17.49
CA LEU A 47 -19.53 0.84 -16.52
C LEU A 47 -20.07 0.98 -15.09
N SER A 48 -21.27 1.54 -14.92
CA SER A 48 -21.91 1.62 -13.60
C SER A 48 -22.22 0.22 -13.06
N SER A 49 -22.70 -0.69 -13.91
CA SER A 49 -22.95 -2.09 -13.55
C SER A 49 -21.66 -2.82 -13.13
N ILE A 50 -20.54 -2.58 -13.83
CA ILE A 50 -19.24 -3.18 -13.49
C ILE A 50 -18.74 -2.65 -12.15
N ARG A 51 -18.83 -1.34 -11.91
CA ARG A 51 -18.45 -0.73 -10.63
C ARG A 51 -19.25 -1.33 -9.48
N SER A 52 -20.56 -1.51 -9.66
CA SER A 52 -21.42 -2.16 -8.68
C SER A 52 -20.96 -3.59 -8.38
N LYS A 53 -20.68 -4.40 -9.41
CA LYS A 53 -20.14 -5.76 -9.24
C LYS A 53 -18.82 -5.79 -8.46
N ILE A 54 -17.89 -4.90 -8.77
CA ILE A 54 -16.60 -4.80 -8.06
C ILE A 54 -16.85 -4.44 -6.59
N TYR A 55 -17.73 -3.47 -6.33
CA TYR A 55 -18.09 -3.08 -4.97
C TYR A 55 -18.69 -4.24 -4.18
N SER A 56 -19.68 -4.96 -4.75
CA SER A 56 -20.28 -6.13 -4.12
C SER A 56 -19.27 -7.25 -3.87
N ALA A 57 -18.36 -7.50 -4.82
CA ALA A 57 -17.31 -8.50 -4.65
C ALA A 57 -16.34 -8.12 -3.52
N ASN A 58 -15.91 -6.86 -3.46
CA ASN A 58 -15.05 -6.36 -2.40
C ASN A 58 -15.74 -6.41 -1.03
N ALA A 59 -17.02 -6.05 -0.97
CA ALA A 59 -17.81 -6.11 0.26
C ALA A 59 -17.96 -7.54 0.80
N LYS A 60 -18.03 -8.55 -0.09
CA LYS A 60 -18.02 -9.97 0.29
C LYS A 60 -16.64 -10.44 0.73
N TYR A 61 -15.58 -10.02 0.03
CA TYR A 61 -14.22 -10.48 0.30
C TYR A 61 -13.64 -9.88 1.59
N LYS A 62 -14.01 -8.63 1.92
CA LYS A 62 -13.52 -7.91 3.09
C LYS A 62 -13.72 -8.69 4.41
N PRO A 63 -14.93 -9.13 4.80
CA PRO A 63 -15.13 -9.86 6.06
C PRO A 63 -14.32 -11.16 6.09
N ASP A 64 -14.31 -11.96 5.03
CA ASP A 64 -13.57 -13.21 4.97
C ASP A 64 -12.06 -13.00 5.19
N ALA A 65 -11.51 -11.92 4.61
CA ALA A 65 -10.11 -11.55 4.80
C ALA A 65 -9.85 -11.01 6.23
N ASP A 66 -10.78 -10.21 6.76
CA ASP A 66 -10.65 -9.57 8.07
C ASP A 66 -10.79 -10.56 9.24
N VAL A 67 -11.46 -11.71 9.07
CA VAL A 67 -11.57 -12.79 10.09
C VAL A 67 -10.22 -13.20 10.68
N HIS A 68 -9.17 -13.22 9.85
CA HIS A 68 -7.82 -13.65 10.27
C HIS A 68 -6.92 -12.48 10.68
N ARG A 69 -7.41 -11.24 10.56
CA ARG A 69 -6.61 -10.04 10.77
C ARG A 69 -6.73 -9.57 12.21
N ARG A 70 -5.57 -9.41 12.88
CA ARG A 70 -5.49 -8.80 14.21
C ARG A 70 -5.23 -7.31 14.08
N GLU A 71 -6.01 -6.52 14.80
CA GLU A 71 -5.83 -5.08 14.88
C GLU A 71 -4.57 -4.75 15.70
N LYS A 72 -3.80 -3.78 15.21
CA LYS A 72 -2.62 -3.22 15.89
C LYS A 72 -2.68 -1.71 15.74
N LEU A 73 -3.00 -1.04 16.83
CA LEU A 73 -3.05 0.42 16.87
C LEU A 73 -1.88 0.93 17.69
N PHE A 74 -1.27 2.00 17.19
CA PHE A 74 -0.23 2.73 17.89
C PHE A 74 -0.57 4.22 17.93
N LYS A 75 -0.01 4.92 18.90
CA LYS A 75 -0.15 6.37 19.06
C LYS A 75 1.20 7.06 18.80
N PRO A 76 1.20 8.32 18.34
CA PRO A 76 2.40 9.14 18.35
C PRO A 76 3.02 9.17 19.76
N GLY A 77 4.33 9.00 19.85
CA GLY A 77 5.09 8.87 21.10
C GLY A 77 5.30 7.42 21.57
N ASP A 78 4.54 6.44 21.07
CA ASP A 78 4.77 5.04 21.43
C ASP A 78 6.14 4.57 20.91
N LEU A 79 6.89 3.86 21.75
CA LEU A 79 8.14 3.21 21.35
C LEU A 79 7.83 1.90 20.63
N VAL A 80 8.43 1.74 19.45
CA VAL A 80 8.23 0.56 18.61
C VAL A 80 9.52 0.01 18.07
N LEU A 81 9.51 -1.29 17.80
CA LEU A 81 10.55 -2.00 17.08
C LEU A 81 10.15 -2.11 15.61
N VAL A 82 11.07 -1.82 14.71
CA VAL A 82 10.85 -1.82 13.26
C VAL A 82 11.58 -2.98 12.61
N ARG A 83 10.88 -3.70 11.73
CA ARG A 83 11.48 -4.73 10.89
C ARG A 83 11.94 -4.11 9.56
N LEU A 84 13.25 -4.11 9.34
CA LEU A 84 13.85 -3.70 8.09
C LEU A 84 13.96 -4.88 7.12
N LYS A 85 13.69 -4.64 5.83
CA LYS A 85 13.87 -5.64 4.78
C LYS A 85 15.36 -5.72 4.40
N ARG A 86 15.80 -6.90 3.96
CA ARG A 86 17.20 -7.14 3.54
C ARG A 86 17.68 -6.15 2.47
N GLU A 87 16.82 -5.81 1.52
CA GLU A 87 17.11 -4.87 0.42
C GLU A 87 17.40 -3.44 0.87
N ARG A 88 17.04 -3.11 2.11
CA ARG A 88 17.11 -1.76 2.68
C ARG A 88 18.28 -1.57 3.65
N LEU A 89 18.99 -2.65 3.95
CA LEU A 89 20.19 -2.61 4.77
C LEU A 89 21.42 -2.49 3.87
N PRO A 90 22.45 -1.75 4.30
CA PRO A 90 23.77 -1.77 3.68
C PRO A 90 24.28 -3.20 3.42
N VAL A 91 25.03 -3.34 2.32
CA VAL A 91 25.60 -4.63 1.92
C VAL A 91 26.59 -5.08 3.00
N GLY A 92 26.34 -6.26 3.58
CA GLY A 92 27.17 -6.85 4.64
C GLY A 92 26.57 -6.76 6.06
N GLU A 93 25.58 -5.89 6.28
CA GLU A 93 24.97 -5.72 7.61
C GLU A 93 23.90 -6.78 7.92
N TYR A 94 23.34 -7.38 6.86
CA TYR A 94 22.45 -8.53 7.00
C TYR A 94 23.23 -9.83 7.18
N SER A 95 23.32 -10.32 8.42
CA SER A 95 23.88 -11.63 8.74
C SER A 95 22.80 -12.66 9.08
N LYS A 96 23.07 -13.94 8.79
CA LYS A 96 22.23 -15.05 9.24
C LYS A 96 22.27 -15.09 10.77
N LEU A 97 21.10 -15.18 11.41
CA LEU A 97 20.92 -15.04 12.87
C LEU A 97 21.12 -13.62 13.43
N GLY A 98 21.32 -12.61 12.58
CA GLY A 98 21.34 -11.22 13.01
C GLY A 98 19.98 -10.72 13.52
N LYS A 99 20.00 -9.57 14.21
CA LYS A 99 18.78 -8.92 14.69
C LYS A 99 17.85 -8.58 13.52
N ARG A 100 16.58 -8.98 13.64
CA ARG A 100 15.54 -8.75 12.61
C ARG A 100 14.73 -7.48 12.87
N LYS A 101 14.71 -7.03 14.12
CA LYS A 101 13.98 -5.85 14.58
C LYS A 101 14.99 -4.87 15.17
N TRP A 102 14.78 -3.60 14.89
CA TRP A 102 15.63 -2.48 15.26
C TRP A 102 14.82 -1.46 16.05
N GLY A 103 15.47 -0.63 16.86
CA GLY A 103 14.79 0.28 17.78
C GLY A 103 14.69 -0.31 19.18
N PRO A 104 14.25 0.46 20.18
CA PRO A 104 13.03 1.27 20.14
C PRO A 104 13.16 2.61 19.44
N PHE A 105 12.19 2.92 18.58
CA PHE A 105 12.03 4.22 17.94
C PHE A 105 10.66 4.79 18.28
N PRO A 106 10.54 6.09 18.57
CA PRO A 106 9.24 6.70 18.79
C PRO A 106 8.49 6.86 17.47
N ILE A 107 7.17 6.68 17.51
CA ILE A 107 6.30 7.06 16.41
C ILE A 107 6.17 8.58 16.39
N ASN A 108 6.61 9.22 15.31
CA ASN A 108 6.46 10.66 15.13
C ASN A 108 5.00 11.03 14.81
N SER A 109 4.39 10.35 13.84
CA SER A 109 2.98 10.62 13.48
C SER A 109 2.26 9.41 12.85
N LYS A 110 0.93 9.45 12.90
CA LYS A 110 0.04 8.42 12.32
C LYS A 110 -0.59 8.95 11.03
N ILE A 111 -0.31 8.31 9.90
CA ILE A 111 -0.96 8.63 8.61
C ILE A 111 -2.34 7.95 8.54
N ASN A 112 -2.38 6.65 8.82
CA ASN A 112 -3.61 5.86 8.96
C ASN A 112 -3.35 4.64 9.86
N ASP A 113 -4.38 3.83 10.16
CA ASP A 113 -4.22 2.64 11.01
C ASP A 113 -3.21 1.61 10.47
N ASN A 114 -2.90 1.66 9.18
CA ASN A 114 -1.97 0.76 8.51
C ASN A 114 -0.56 1.35 8.31
N ALA A 115 -0.35 2.66 8.51
CA ALA A 115 0.88 3.36 8.13
C ALA A 115 1.23 4.46 9.12
N TYR A 116 2.47 4.41 9.61
CA TYR A 116 3.01 5.29 10.64
C TYR A 116 4.36 5.85 10.19
N ILE A 117 4.65 7.09 10.60
CA ILE A 117 5.96 7.72 10.41
C ILE A 117 6.75 7.52 11.70
N ILE A 118 7.94 6.94 11.57
CA ILE A 118 8.82 6.57 12.69
C ILE A 118 10.05 7.46 12.64
N ASP A 119 10.46 7.94 13.81
CA ASP A 119 11.70 8.69 13.93
C ASP A 119 12.88 7.72 13.86
N LEU A 120 13.51 7.65 12.69
CA LEU A 120 14.53 6.67 12.35
C LEU A 120 15.84 7.44 12.09
N PRO A 121 16.98 7.03 12.64
CA PRO A 121 18.26 7.68 12.35
C PRO A 121 18.58 7.67 10.85
N GLU A 122 19.26 8.71 10.37
CA GLU A 122 19.67 8.84 8.96
C GLU A 122 20.64 7.74 8.51
N GLU A 123 21.28 7.04 9.45
CA GLU A 123 22.10 5.85 9.19
C GLU A 123 21.32 4.76 8.44
N PHE A 124 20.02 4.68 8.68
CA PHE A 124 19.14 3.79 7.93
C PHE A 124 18.73 4.49 6.64
N ASN A 125 19.38 4.15 5.53
CA ASN A 125 19.06 4.61 4.17
C ASN A 125 17.68 4.13 3.67
N THR A 126 16.61 4.43 4.39
CA THR A 126 15.25 3.93 4.21
C THR A 126 14.23 5.00 4.56
N SER A 127 13.07 4.98 3.90
CA SER A 127 11.94 5.85 4.26
C SER A 127 11.45 5.61 5.69
N HIS A 128 11.17 6.71 6.40
CA HIS A 128 10.57 6.74 7.75
C HIS A 128 9.13 6.21 7.82
N THR A 129 8.48 5.97 6.69
CA THR A 129 7.09 5.50 6.64
C THR A 129 7.04 3.97 6.63
N PHE A 130 6.43 3.40 7.67
CA PHE A 130 6.32 1.95 7.84
C PHE A 130 4.87 1.48 7.88
N ASN A 131 4.65 0.29 7.31
CA ASN A 131 3.37 -0.39 7.45
C ASN A 131 3.26 -1.04 8.83
N VAL A 132 2.07 -1.06 9.43
CA VAL A 132 1.77 -1.69 10.73
C VAL A 132 2.23 -3.15 10.83
N LYS A 133 2.32 -3.86 9.70
CA LYS A 133 2.84 -5.24 9.64
C LYS A 133 4.32 -5.35 10.01
N ASP A 134 5.09 -4.31 9.75
CA ASP A 134 6.54 -4.25 10.00
C ASP A 134 6.89 -3.53 11.31
N ILE A 135 5.87 -3.14 12.08
CA ILE A 135 5.99 -2.46 13.38
C ILE A 135 5.58 -3.42 14.50
N TYR A 136 6.33 -3.39 15.60
CA TYR A 136 6.08 -4.20 16.79
C TYR A 136 6.12 -3.30 18.04
N PRO A 137 5.21 -3.49 19.01
CA PRO A 137 5.29 -2.76 20.27
C PRO A 137 6.61 -3.09 20.98
N TYR A 138 7.25 -2.07 21.53
CA TYR A 138 8.37 -2.24 22.44
C TYR A 138 7.83 -2.41 23.87
N VAL A 139 8.36 -3.41 24.59
CA VAL A 139 8.08 -3.61 26.02
C VAL A 139 9.43 -3.51 26.74
N PRO A 140 9.64 -2.47 27.58
CA PRO A 140 10.85 -2.35 28.37
C PRO A 140 11.03 -3.58 29.27
N PRO A 141 12.26 -4.13 29.39
CA PRO A 141 12.54 -5.25 30.29
C PRO A 141 12.49 -4.86 31.77
N ASP A 142 12.68 -3.57 32.11
CA ASP A 142 12.60 -3.00 33.46
C ASP A 142 11.77 -1.71 33.44
N ASP A 143 11.17 -1.30 34.57
CA ASP A 143 10.36 -0.06 34.75
C ASP A 143 11.17 1.25 34.60
N GLY A 144 12.40 1.19 34.11
CA GLY A 144 13.28 2.34 33.90
C GLY A 144 12.86 3.17 32.69
N ALA A 145 12.80 4.50 32.87
CA ALA A 145 12.51 5.42 31.78
C ALA A 145 13.56 5.29 30.65
N THR A 146 13.11 4.89 29.45
CA THR A 146 13.97 4.82 28.27
C THR A 146 14.22 6.23 27.75
N GLN A 147 15.41 6.78 27.97
CA GLN A 147 15.79 8.08 27.40
C GLN A 147 15.99 7.94 25.89
N THR A 148 15.09 8.50 25.10
CA THR A 148 15.26 8.63 23.66
C THR A 148 16.08 9.89 23.37
N HIS A 149 17.32 9.73 22.92
CA HIS A 149 18.09 10.83 22.36
C HIS A 149 17.51 11.18 20.98
N SER A 150 16.59 12.14 20.94
CA SER A 150 16.26 12.86 19.71
C SER A 150 17.48 13.71 19.36
N VAL A 151 18.23 13.33 18.34
CA VAL A 151 19.35 14.12 17.83
C VAL A 151 18.76 15.36 17.17
N GLY A 152 18.72 16.46 17.93
CA GLY A 152 18.56 17.79 17.36
C GLY A 152 19.77 18.09 16.48
N THR A 153 19.53 18.62 15.30
CA THR A 153 20.58 19.25 14.48
C THR A 153 20.97 20.55 15.16
N ASP A 154 22.00 20.50 15.99
CA ASP A 154 22.56 21.67 16.65
C ASP A 154 23.42 22.42 15.62
N ASP A 155 22.98 23.63 15.24
CA ASP A 155 23.72 24.59 14.43
C ASP A 155 25.09 24.91 15.06
N PHE A 156 26.17 24.37 14.51
CA PHE A 156 27.53 24.82 14.84
C PHE A 156 27.84 26.10 14.05
N LEU A 157 27.69 27.21 14.78
CA LEU A 157 28.11 28.55 14.43
C LEU A 157 29.57 28.60 13.91
N SER A 158 29.71 29.31 12.81
CA SER A 158 30.95 29.85 12.25
C SER A 158 31.76 30.60 13.32
N GLY A 159 32.96 30.08 13.63
CA GLY A 159 34.01 30.80 14.35
C GLY A 159 35.12 31.15 13.36
N GLY A 160 35.24 32.43 13.04
CA GLY A 160 36.41 32.96 12.35
C GLY A 160 37.57 33.18 13.31
N GLU A 161 38.78 33.05 12.79
CA GLU A 161 39.85 34.06 12.79
C GLU A 161 40.61 33.94 11.45
#